data_AF-A0A3P3XLS3-F1
#
_entry.id   AF-A0A3P3XLS3-F1
#
_cell.length_a   1.000
_cell.length_b   1.000
_cell.length_c   1.000
_cell.angle_alpha   90.00
_cell.angle_beta   90.00
_cell.angle_gamma   90.00
#
_symmetry.space_group_name_H-M   'P 1'
#
loop_
_entity.id
_entity.type
_entity.pdbx_description
1 polymer ?
#
loop_
_entity_poly.entity_id
_entity_poly.type
_entity_poly.pdbx_seq_one_letter_code
_entity_poly.pdbx_strand_id
1 'polypeptide(L)'
;MALRIESVREKASGTLELALSGGLLFHFDSTDVRLCGMRFDSSSRMLITDDGSRLEFAPEAEVENEMLVSLRRLDQLHAARKVALGLVARAEQASIQLYEKLAKKGFTKETARIAVQWMCENGYVDDRRYVRLLLQSHLVRRGQGPERLKAIAWPRIGLFENPRIIFAEAFSSIEEENLLEAMRRSTENLLKRGKIPAGYRRTILDDENAENPAAPLSRSRKLAFLRSWFRQEGFPNYAIDRFLESWEIENKDES
;
A
#
# COMPACT_ATOMS: atom_id res chain seq x y z
N MET A 1 -31.15 32.73 -0.35
CA MET A 1 -30.13 33.73 -0.72
C MET A 1 -29.32 33.14 -1.85
N ALA A 2 -29.30 33.77 -3.03
CA ALA A 2 -28.41 33.35 -4.12
C ALA A 2 -26.97 33.68 -3.69
N LEU A 3 -26.06 32.71 -3.86
CA LEU A 3 -24.64 32.95 -3.62
C LEU A 3 -24.06 33.64 -4.85
N ARG A 4 -23.22 34.65 -4.66
CA ARG A 4 -22.59 35.39 -5.76
C ARG A 4 -21.08 35.20 -5.75
N ILE A 5 -20.47 35.21 -6.92
CA ILE A 5 -19.02 35.21 -7.05
C ILE A 5 -18.49 36.58 -6.61
N GLU A 6 -17.68 36.60 -5.55
CA GLU A 6 -17.02 37.82 -5.08
C GLU A 6 -15.68 38.02 -5.77
N SER A 7 -14.90 36.95 -5.95
CA SER A 7 -13.63 37.01 -6.66
C SER A 7 -13.21 35.67 -7.24
N VAL A 8 -12.43 35.74 -8.32
CA VAL A 8 -11.84 34.60 -9.01
C VAL A 8 -10.36 34.91 -9.18
N ARG A 9 -9.48 34.04 -8.66
CA ARG A 9 -8.03 34.20 -8.79
C ARG A 9 -7.43 32.93 -9.33
N GLU A 10 -6.50 33.06 -10.27
CA GLU A 10 -5.70 31.94 -10.75
C GLU A 10 -4.29 32.07 -10.15
N LYS A 11 -3.85 31.01 -9.48
CA LYS A 11 -2.49 30.93 -8.93
C LYS A 11 -1.51 30.52 -10.02
N ALA A 12 -0.23 30.82 -9.82
CA ALA A 12 0.84 30.39 -10.72
C ALA A 12 0.91 28.86 -10.92
N SER A 13 0.35 28.07 -10.00
CA SER A 13 0.20 26.62 -10.12
C SER A 13 -0.90 26.17 -11.09
N GLY A 14 -1.67 27.09 -11.66
CA GLY A 14 -2.89 26.78 -12.43
C GLY A 14 -4.09 26.40 -11.56
N THR A 15 -4.00 26.64 -10.24
CA THR A 15 -5.11 26.43 -9.31
C THR A 15 -6.01 27.65 -9.31
N LEU A 16 -7.29 27.45 -9.56
CA LEU A 16 -8.33 28.46 -9.42
C LEU A 16 -8.80 28.53 -7.98
N GLU A 17 -8.94 29.75 -7.49
CA GLU A 17 -9.49 30.10 -6.19
C GLU A 17 -10.73 30.95 -6.42
N LEU A 18 -11.88 30.42 -6.01
CA LEU A 18 -13.20 31.02 -6.19
C LEU A 18 -13.77 31.38 -4.83
N ALA A 19 -13.95 32.67 -4.58
CA ALA A 19 -14.61 33.18 -3.38
C ALA A 19 -16.07 33.52 -3.71
N LEU A 20 -17.00 32.93 -2.95
CA LEU A 20 -18.43 33.24 -3.03
C LEU A 20 -18.87 34.03 -1.81
N SER A 21 -19.97 34.76 -1.97
CA SER A 21 -20.61 35.53 -0.92
C SER A 21 -20.90 34.68 0.31
N GLY A 22 -20.76 35.25 1.51
CA GLY A 22 -20.88 34.49 2.75
C GLY A 22 -19.61 33.74 3.15
N GLY A 23 -18.47 34.08 2.54
CA GLY A 23 -17.13 33.62 2.97
C GLY A 23 -16.78 32.19 2.55
N LEU A 24 -17.46 31.65 1.55
CA LEU A 24 -17.16 30.32 1.01
C LEU A 24 -16.01 30.42 0.00
N LEU A 25 -15.04 29.52 0.11
CA LEU A 25 -13.86 29.50 -0.73
C LEU A 25 -13.69 28.10 -1.33
N PHE A 26 -13.49 28.03 -2.64
CA PHE A 26 -13.30 26.79 -3.39
C PHE A 26 -12.00 26.83 -4.17
N HIS A 27 -11.29 25.69 -4.20
CA HIS A 27 -10.03 25.53 -4.92
C HIS A 27 -10.09 24.33 -5.84
N PHE A 28 -9.68 24.49 -7.08
CA PHE A 28 -9.55 23.36 -7.99
C PHE A 28 -8.63 23.70 -9.16
N ASP A 29 -8.10 22.68 -9.82
CA ASP A 29 -7.32 22.81 -11.04
C ASP A 29 -8.03 22.10 -12.22
N SER A 30 -7.47 22.23 -13.42
CA SER A 30 -7.98 21.58 -14.63
C SER A 30 -8.01 20.05 -14.53
N THR A 31 -7.17 19.46 -13.68
CA THR A 31 -7.14 18.02 -13.45
C THR A 31 -8.31 17.58 -12.57
N ASP A 32 -8.68 18.36 -11.55
CA ASP A 32 -9.87 18.10 -10.72
C ASP A 32 -11.14 18.13 -11.57
N VAL A 33 -11.26 19.13 -12.44
CA VAL A 33 -12.39 19.28 -13.38
C VAL A 33 -12.54 18.03 -14.25
N ARG A 34 -11.44 17.61 -14.89
CA ARG A 34 -11.41 16.42 -15.75
C ARG A 34 -11.74 15.13 -14.98
N LEU A 35 -11.20 14.98 -13.77
CA LEU A 35 -11.45 13.81 -12.92
C LEU A 35 -12.90 13.74 -12.41
N CYS A 36 -13.58 14.88 -12.29
CA CYS A 36 -15.01 14.94 -12.01
C CYS A 36 -15.89 14.77 -13.25
N GLY A 37 -15.31 14.59 -14.45
CA GLY A 37 -16.06 14.46 -15.71
C GLY A 37 -16.61 15.80 -16.24
N MET A 38 -16.16 16.91 -15.67
CA MET A 38 -16.59 18.26 -16.05
C MET A 38 -15.66 18.82 -17.13
N ARG A 39 -16.06 19.95 -17.73
CA ARG A 39 -15.23 20.69 -18.69
C ARG A 39 -15.03 22.11 -18.20
N PHE A 40 -13.81 22.61 -18.33
CA PHE A 40 -13.49 23.99 -18.00
C PHE A 40 -12.79 24.64 -19.17
N ASP A 41 -13.36 25.72 -19.68
CA ASP A 41 -12.72 26.58 -20.68
C ASP A 41 -12.03 27.73 -19.96
N SER A 42 -10.70 27.75 -20.00
CA SER A 42 -9.91 28.81 -19.37
C SER A 42 -10.03 30.16 -20.07
N SER A 43 -10.38 30.18 -21.37
CA SER A 43 -10.50 31.42 -22.15
C SER A 43 -11.77 32.19 -21.78
N SER A 44 -12.89 31.47 -21.68
CA SER A 44 -14.19 32.03 -21.25
C SER A 44 -14.44 31.90 -19.74
N ARG A 45 -13.52 31.28 -18.99
CA ARG A 45 -13.67 30.96 -17.56
C ARG A 45 -14.99 30.26 -17.25
N MET A 46 -15.41 29.36 -18.12
CA MET A 46 -16.70 28.69 -18.04
C MET A 46 -16.52 27.25 -17.57
N LEU A 47 -17.19 26.89 -16.48
CA LEU A 47 -17.34 25.52 -16.01
C LEU A 47 -18.63 24.93 -16.58
N ILE A 48 -18.53 23.74 -17.14
CA ILE A 48 -19.64 22.96 -17.66
C ILE A 48 -19.66 21.62 -16.94
N THR A 49 -20.76 21.34 -16.25
CA THR A 49 -20.99 20.10 -15.51
C THR A 49 -21.56 19.01 -16.43
N ASP A 50 -21.62 17.79 -15.91
CA ASP A 50 -22.07 16.59 -16.64
C ASP A 50 -23.57 16.61 -16.99
N ASP A 51 -24.37 17.28 -16.16
CA ASP A 51 -25.78 17.60 -16.41
C ASP A 51 -26.00 18.71 -17.46
N GLY A 52 -24.92 19.34 -17.94
CA GLY A 52 -24.97 20.43 -18.93
C GLY A 52 -25.11 21.83 -18.32
N SER A 53 -25.17 21.95 -16.99
CA SER A 53 -25.21 23.25 -16.31
C SER A 53 -23.92 24.03 -16.57
N ARG A 54 -24.04 25.35 -16.73
CA ARG A 54 -22.93 26.24 -17.11
C ARG A 54 -22.78 27.35 -16.09
N LEU A 55 -21.56 27.55 -15.61
CA LEU A 55 -21.22 28.68 -14.75
C LEU A 55 -20.03 29.43 -15.34
N GLU A 56 -20.24 30.69 -15.66
CA GLU A 56 -19.17 31.62 -15.99
C GLU A 56 -18.60 32.21 -14.69
N PHE A 57 -17.28 32.14 -14.52
CA PHE A 57 -16.60 32.72 -13.38
C PHE A 57 -16.35 34.22 -13.60
N ALA A 58 -17.43 35.00 -13.56
CA ALA A 58 -17.43 36.45 -13.56
C ALA A 58 -17.81 37.00 -12.18
N PRO A 59 -17.25 38.15 -11.74
CA PRO A 59 -17.71 38.82 -10.53
C PRO A 59 -19.22 39.09 -10.56
N GLU A 60 -19.86 38.98 -9.41
CA GLU A 60 -21.32 39.13 -9.21
C GLU A 60 -22.21 38.07 -9.85
N ALA A 61 -21.67 37.11 -10.59
CA ALA A 61 -22.44 36.01 -11.16
C ALA A 61 -23.12 35.19 -10.05
N GLU A 62 -24.40 34.88 -10.24
CA GLU A 62 -25.19 34.08 -9.30
C GLU A 62 -24.88 32.60 -9.49
N VAL A 63 -24.69 31.91 -8.38
CA VAL A 63 -24.37 30.48 -8.33
C VAL A 63 -25.58 29.71 -7.81
N GLU A 64 -26.12 28.86 -8.68
CA GLU A 64 -27.23 27.98 -8.36
C GLU A 64 -26.80 26.84 -7.43
N ASN A 65 -27.76 26.26 -6.70
CA ASN A 65 -27.48 25.21 -5.71
C ASN A 65 -26.83 23.96 -6.32
N GLU A 66 -27.22 23.58 -7.53
CA GLU A 66 -26.66 22.42 -8.25
C GLU A 66 -25.17 22.65 -8.55
N MET A 67 -24.82 23.87 -8.97
CA MET A 67 -23.44 24.26 -9.22
C MET A 67 -22.61 24.30 -7.93
N LEU A 68 -23.20 24.68 -6.78
CA LEU A 68 -22.50 24.61 -5.50
C LEU A 68 -22.10 23.19 -5.12
N VAL A 69 -22.93 22.19 -5.46
CA VAL A 69 -22.59 20.78 -5.21
C VAL A 69 -21.37 20.38 -6.05
N SER A 70 -21.34 20.79 -7.32
CA SER A 70 -20.21 20.57 -8.23
C SER A 70 -18.93 21.26 -7.75
N LEU A 71 -19.00 22.52 -7.33
CA LEU A 71 -17.86 23.25 -6.76
C LEU A 71 -17.32 22.61 -5.47
N ARG A 72 -18.22 22.14 -4.58
CA ARG A 72 -17.81 21.38 -3.38
C ARG A 72 -17.09 20.09 -3.73
N ARG A 73 -17.56 19.37 -4.75
CA ARG A 73 -16.94 18.13 -5.21
C ARG A 73 -15.53 18.38 -5.75
N LEU A 74 -15.35 19.45 -6.54
CA LEU A 74 -14.05 19.87 -7.07
C LEU A 74 -13.09 20.24 -5.94
N ASP A 75 -13.54 21.05 -4.97
CA ASP A 75 -12.72 21.47 -3.83
C ASP A 75 -12.31 20.29 -2.93
N GLN A 76 -13.23 19.38 -2.65
CA GLN A 76 -12.92 18.15 -1.91
C GLN A 76 -11.89 17.29 -2.65
N LEU A 77 -12.00 17.16 -3.97
CA LEU A 77 -11.06 16.38 -4.77
C LEU A 77 -9.68 17.04 -4.82
N HIS A 78 -9.61 18.36 -4.98
CA HIS A 78 -8.37 19.12 -4.94
C HIS A 78 -7.65 18.93 -3.61
N ALA A 79 -8.38 19.10 -2.50
CA ALA A 79 -7.85 18.89 -1.16
C ALA A 79 -7.39 17.44 -0.93
N ALA A 80 -8.16 16.45 -1.39
CA ALA A 80 -7.79 15.03 -1.29
C ALA A 80 -6.51 14.71 -2.07
N ARG A 81 -6.37 15.22 -3.30
CA ARG A 81 -5.16 15.07 -4.12
C ARG A 81 -3.95 15.71 -3.47
N LYS A 82 -4.08 16.93 -2.95
CA LYS A 82 -2.99 17.64 -2.26
C LYS A 82 -2.52 16.87 -1.02
N VAL A 83 -3.45 16.33 -0.24
CA VAL A 83 -3.15 15.48 0.91
C VAL A 83 -2.46 14.19 0.48
N ALA A 84 -2.97 13.52 -0.55
CA ALA A 84 -2.41 12.28 -1.06
C ALA A 84 -0.97 12.46 -1.56
N LEU A 85 -0.68 13.54 -2.30
CA LEU A 85 0.68 13.90 -2.72
C LEU A 85 1.60 14.08 -1.51
N GLY A 86 1.14 14.77 -0.48
CA GLY A 86 1.90 14.94 0.76
C GLY A 86 2.16 13.64 1.52
N LEU A 87 1.27 12.65 1.43
CA LEU A 87 1.46 11.32 2.05
C LEU A 87 2.47 10.49 1.25
N VAL A 88 2.35 10.45 -0.07
CA VAL A 88 3.26 9.70 -0.96
C VAL A 88 4.67 10.28 -0.95
N ALA A 89 4.81 11.61 -0.87
CA ALA A 89 6.12 12.26 -0.80
C ALA A 89 6.92 11.90 0.46
N ARG A 90 6.25 11.50 1.56
CA ARG A 90 6.92 11.15 2.83
C ARG A 90 7.32 9.69 2.91
N ALA A 91 6.51 8.80 2.32
CA ALA A 91 6.72 7.36 2.37
C ALA A 91 5.92 6.68 1.28
N GLU A 92 6.45 5.55 0.79
CA GLU A 92 5.72 4.66 -0.12
C GLU A 92 4.34 4.30 0.45
N GLN A 93 3.31 4.37 -0.39
CA GLN A 93 1.94 4.04 -0.03
C GLN A 93 1.42 2.91 -0.91
N ALA A 94 0.61 2.02 -0.33
CA ALA A 94 -0.22 1.08 -1.08
C ALA A 94 -1.60 1.69 -1.36
N SER A 95 -2.32 1.19 -2.37
CA SER A 95 -3.56 1.80 -2.86
C SER A 95 -4.68 1.82 -1.81
N ILE A 96 -4.98 0.70 -1.15
CA ILE A 96 -6.02 0.63 -0.11
C ILE A 96 -5.57 1.42 1.11
N GLN A 97 -4.29 1.33 1.47
CA GLN A 97 -3.74 2.10 2.58
C GLN A 97 -3.92 3.61 2.38
N LEU A 98 -3.65 4.12 1.17
CA LEU A 98 -3.85 5.54 0.86
C LEU A 98 -5.33 5.91 0.90
N TYR A 99 -6.19 5.07 0.31
CA TYR A 99 -7.63 5.24 0.35
C TYR A 99 -8.18 5.34 1.78
N GLU A 100 -7.79 4.43 2.66
CA GLU A 100 -8.19 4.44 4.07
C GLU A 100 -7.69 5.70 4.80
N LYS A 101 -6.47 6.15 4.49
CA LYS A 101 -5.92 7.39 5.08
C LYS A 101 -6.70 8.63 4.63
N LEU A 102 -7.16 8.67 3.39
CA LEU A 102 -8.02 9.76 2.89
C LEU A 102 -9.41 9.69 3.55
N ALA A 103 -10.02 8.51 3.61
CA ALA A 103 -11.30 8.33 4.28
C ALA A 103 -11.24 8.75 5.77
N LYS A 104 -10.17 8.37 6.48
CA LYS A 104 -9.94 8.79 7.89
C LYS A 104 -9.75 10.30 8.06
N LYS A 105 -9.36 11.03 7.01
CA LYS A 105 -9.26 12.49 7.02
C LYS A 105 -10.58 13.19 6.71
N GLY A 106 -11.67 12.44 6.49
CA GLY A 106 -13.02 12.98 6.28
C GLY A 106 -13.40 13.18 4.82
N PHE A 107 -12.58 12.73 3.86
CA PHE A 107 -12.97 12.74 2.45
C PHE A 107 -14.02 11.65 2.17
N THR A 108 -14.94 11.93 1.25
CA THR A 108 -15.94 10.95 0.81
C THR A 108 -15.26 9.76 0.13
N LYS A 109 -15.94 8.60 0.12
CA LYS A 109 -15.39 7.38 -0.47
C LYS A 109 -15.12 7.55 -1.96
N GLU A 110 -16.02 8.24 -2.66
CA GLU A 110 -15.92 8.54 -4.08
C GLU A 110 -14.71 9.43 -4.37
N THR A 111 -14.56 10.53 -3.63
CA THR A 111 -13.43 11.46 -3.78
C THR A 111 -12.10 10.78 -3.46
N ALA A 112 -12.04 10.00 -2.38
CA ALA A 112 -10.86 9.23 -2.03
C ALA A 112 -10.50 8.22 -3.13
N ARG A 113 -11.49 7.51 -3.69
CA ARG A 113 -11.27 6.54 -4.78
C ARG A 113 -10.73 7.22 -6.03
N ILE A 114 -11.34 8.34 -6.46
CA ILE A 114 -10.89 9.11 -7.64
C ILE A 114 -9.47 9.63 -7.43
N ALA A 115 -9.17 10.19 -6.27
CA ALA A 115 -7.84 10.69 -5.95
C ALA A 115 -6.79 9.57 -5.99
N VAL A 116 -7.06 8.39 -5.40
CA VAL A 116 -6.11 7.26 -5.43
C VAL A 116 -5.97 6.70 -6.84
N GLN A 117 -7.05 6.64 -7.62
CA GLN A 117 -6.98 6.20 -9.02
C GLN A 117 -6.03 7.09 -9.82
N TRP A 118 -6.18 8.42 -9.70
CA TRP A 118 -5.27 9.37 -10.34
C TRP A 118 -3.82 9.18 -9.87
N MET A 119 -3.59 8.90 -8.58
CA MET A 119 -2.24 8.61 -8.07
C MET A 119 -1.64 7.36 -8.70
N CYS A 120 -2.44 6.31 -8.94
CA CYS A 120 -1.99 5.09 -9.60
C CYS A 120 -1.70 5.33 -11.09
N GLU A 121 -2.60 6.01 -11.80
CA GLU A 121 -2.45 6.30 -13.23
C GLU A 121 -1.22 7.16 -13.54
N ASN A 122 -0.83 8.04 -12.62
CA ASN A 122 0.38 8.86 -12.74
C ASN A 122 1.63 8.20 -12.14
N GLY A 123 1.55 6.95 -11.68
CA GLY A 123 2.71 6.19 -11.15
C GLY A 123 3.21 6.64 -9.78
N TYR A 124 2.49 7.53 -9.08
CA TYR A 124 2.82 7.92 -7.72
C TYR A 124 2.61 6.76 -6.74
N VAL A 125 1.58 5.95 -6.96
CA VAL A 125 1.27 4.75 -6.19
C VAL A 125 1.34 3.54 -7.10
N ASP A 126 2.11 2.53 -6.70
CA ASP A 126 2.20 1.26 -7.39
C ASP A 126 2.26 0.12 -6.36
N ASP A 127 1.19 -0.68 -6.30
CA ASP A 127 1.10 -1.80 -5.36
C ASP A 127 2.17 -2.86 -5.61
N ARG A 128 2.60 -3.08 -6.86
CA ARG A 128 3.69 -4.01 -7.19
C ARG A 128 5.00 -3.49 -6.62
N ARG A 129 5.28 -2.19 -6.83
CA ARG A 129 6.46 -1.53 -6.24
C ARG A 129 6.43 -1.60 -4.72
N TYR A 130 5.28 -1.34 -4.11
CA TYR A 130 5.09 -1.45 -2.67
C TYR A 130 5.40 -2.87 -2.16
N VAL A 131 4.86 -3.92 -2.79
CA VAL A 131 5.11 -5.32 -2.38
C VAL A 131 6.58 -5.70 -2.57
N ARG A 132 7.24 -5.29 -3.67
CA ARG A 132 8.68 -5.53 -3.88
C ARG A 132 9.55 -4.91 -2.78
N LEU A 133 9.25 -3.68 -2.39
CA LEU A 133 9.96 -3.01 -1.28
C LEU A 133 9.69 -3.69 0.07
N LEU A 134 8.46 -4.19 0.27
CA LEU A 134 8.12 -4.95 1.47
C LEU A 134 8.86 -6.29 1.49
N LEU A 135 8.96 -7.00 0.36
CA LEU A 135 9.74 -8.23 0.21
C LEU A 135 11.19 -7.98 0.62
N GLN A 136 11.84 -7.00 0.03
CA GLN A 136 13.24 -6.70 0.34
C GLN A 136 13.45 -6.35 1.82
N SER A 137 12.55 -5.57 2.42
CA SER A 137 12.70 -5.10 3.80
C SER A 137 12.28 -6.11 4.88
N HIS A 138 11.33 -7.01 4.60
CA HIS A 138 10.83 -8.00 5.58
C HIS A 138 11.33 -9.42 5.32
N LEU A 139 11.31 -9.89 4.07
CA LEU A 139 11.79 -11.23 3.71
C LEU A 139 13.31 -11.26 3.84
N VAL A 140 14.02 -10.48 3.01
CA VAL A 140 15.49 -10.52 2.93
C VAL A 140 16.13 -9.94 4.18
N ARG A 141 15.73 -8.74 4.62
CA ARG A 141 16.43 -8.09 5.75
C ARG A 141 16.06 -8.66 7.13
N ARG A 142 14.83 -9.15 7.33
CA ARG A 142 14.35 -9.61 8.64
C ARG A 142 14.15 -11.13 8.74
N GLY A 143 14.28 -11.87 7.64
CA GLY A 143 14.05 -13.32 7.60
C GLY A 143 12.61 -13.73 7.92
N GLN A 144 11.63 -12.89 7.55
CA GLN A 144 10.20 -13.19 7.74
C GLN A 144 9.65 -13.95 6.54
N GLY A 145 8.83 -14.98 6.76
CA GLY A 145 8.29 -15.78 5.69
C GLY A 145 7.35 -15.07 4.71
N PRO A 146 7.20 -15.59 3.49
CA PRO A 146 6.20 -15.16 2.52
C PRO A 146 4.77 -15.04 3.07
N GLU A 147 4.30 -15.97 3.91
CA GLU A 147 2.93 -15.90 4.47
C GLU A 147 2.75 -14.70 5.40
N ARG A 148 3.77 -14.40 6.22
CA ARG A 148 3.73 -13.23 7.10
C ARG A 148 3.71 -11.93 6.30
N LEU A 149 4.43 -11.90 5.19
CA LEU A 149 4.41 -10.77 4.28
C LEU A 149 3.03 -10.59 3.63
N LYS A 150 2.42 -11.68 3.15
CA LYS A 150 1.06 -11.65 2.60
C LYS A 150 0.09 -11.08 3.64
N ALA A 151 0.14 -11.53 4.88
CA ALA A 151 -0.70 -11.00 5.96
C ALA A 151 -0.54 -9.48 6.18
N ILE A 152 0.67 -8.92 5.99
CA ILE A 152 0.94 -7.48 6.14
C ILE A 152 0.46 -6.68 4.91
N ALA A 153 0.74 -7.17 3.71
CA ALA A 153 0.48 -6.45 2.46
C ALA A 153 -0.96 -6.60 1.97
N TRP A 154 -1.59 -7.77 2.12
CA TRP A 154 -2.93 -8.07 1.63
C TRP A 154 -4.00 -7.02 2.00
N PRO A 155 -4.12 -6.56 3.26
CA PRO A 155 -5.13 -5.55 3.60
C PRO A 155 -4.82 -4.15 3.06
N ARG A 156 -3.63 -3.93 2.47
CA ARG A 156 -3.13 -2.60 2.07
C ARG A 156 -3.14 -2.38 0.56
N ILE A 157 -3.14 -3.44 -0.24
CA ILE A 157 -3.01 -3.40 -1.71
C ILE A 157 -4.29 -3.85 -2.40
N GLY A 158 -4.41 -3.55 -3.69
CA GLY A 158 -5.43 -4.14 -4.56
C GLY A 158 -6.76 -3.41 -4.54
N LEU A 159 -6.72 -2.07 -4.54
CA LEU A 159 -7.94 -1.26 -4.68
C LEU A 159 -8.52 -1.35 -6.10
N PHE A 160 -7.65 -1.48 -7.10
CA PHE A 160 -8.00 -1.52 -8.53
C PHE A 160 -7.60 -2.83 -9.22
N GLU A 161 -6.71 -3.60 -8.60
CA GLU A 161 -6.21 -4.87 -9.14
C GLU A 161 -6.35 -5.98 -8.10
N ASN A 162 -6.42 -7.23 -8.56
CA ASN A 162 -6.54 -8.36 -7.65
C ASN A 162 -5.20 -8.59 -6.91
N PRO A 163 -5.18 -8.57 -5.56
CA PRO A 163 -3.97 -8.83 -4.77
C PRO A 163 -3.24 -10.12 -5.14
N ARG A 164 -3.96 -11.17 -5.55
CA ARG A 164 -3.35 -12.45 -5.94
C ARG A 164 -2.40 -12.31 -7.11
N ILE A 165 -2.75 -11.48 -8.10
CA ILE A 165 -1.93 -11.24 -9.29
C ILE A 165 -0.67 -10.47 -8.89
N ILE A 166 -0.84 -9.41 -8.07
CA ILE A 166 0.25 -8.59 -7.57
C ILE A 166 1.27 -9.45 -6.81
N PHE A 167 0.81 -10.34 -5.94
CA PHE A 167 1.69 -11.26 -5.22
C PHE A 167 2.36 -12.26 -6.15
N ALA A 168 1.63 -12.88 -7.08
CA ALA A 168 2.20 -13.89 -7.98
C ALA A 168 3.40 -13.32 -8.77
N GLU A 169 3.26 -12.11 -9.29
CA GLU A 169 4.33 -11.40 -10.01
C GLU A 169 5.48 -10.96 -9.10
N ALA A 170 5.15 -10.47 -7.89
CA ALA A 170 6.16 -10.08 -6.92
C ALA A 170 6.98 -11.28 -6.42
N PHE A 171 6.36 -12.45 -6.25
CA PHE A 171 7.05 -13.67 -5.82
C PHE A 171 7.82 -14.35 -6.94
N SER A 172 7.35 -14.28 -8.19
CA SER A 172 8.07 -14.86 -9.34
C SER A 172 9.36 -14.10 -9.69
N SER A 173 9.43 -12.82 -9.31
CA SER A 173 10.62 -11.98 -9.51
C SER A 173 11.67 -12.10 -8.39
N ILE A 174 11.43 -12.92 -7.37
CA ILE A 174 12.40 -13.12 -6.29
C ILE A 174 13.48 -14.08 -6.76
N GLU A 175 14.72 -13.60 -6.76
CA GLU A 175 15.89 -14.47 -6.97
C GLU A 175 16.04 -15.46 -5.82
N GLU A 176 16.44 -16.68 -6.16
CA GLU A 176 16.58 -17.76 -5.19
C GLU A 176 17.57 -17.42 -4.06
N GLU A 177 18.66 -16.72 -4.36
CA GLU A 177 19.64 -16.27 -3.36
C GLU A 177 18.99 -15.44 -2.24
N ASN A 178 18.01 -14.59 -2.59
CA ASN A 178 17.28 -13.79 -1.60
C ASN A 178 16.39 -14.66 -0.69
N LEU A 179 15.87 -15.78 -1.20
CA LEU A 179 15.11 -16.76 -0.40
C LEU A 179 16.04 -17.49 0.57
N LEU A 180 17.21 -17.93 0.10
CA LEU A 180 18.21 -18.61 0.93
C LEU A 180 18.72 -17.68 2.05
N GLU A 181 19.02 -16.42 1.73
CA GLU A 181 19.45 -15.43 2.72
C GLU A 181 18.34 -15.11 3.75
N ALA A 182 17.09 -15.05 3.31
CA ALA A 182 15.96 -14.89 4.22
C ALA A 182 15.82 -16.09 5.18
N MET A 183 16.00 -17.32 4.68
CA MET A 183 16.01 -18.53 5.51
C MET A 183 17.16 -18.52 6.51
N ARG A 184 18.39 -18.16 6.08
CA ARG A 184 19.57 -18.02 6.94
C ARG A 184 19.32 -17.04 8.08
N ARG A 185 18.78 -15.86 7.78
CA ARG A 185 18.43 -14.90 8.85
C ARG A 185 17.32 -15.39 9.76
N SER A 186 16.35 -16.12 9.23
CA SER A 186 15.27 -16.69 10.02
C SER A 186 15.81 -17.71 11.02
N THR A 187 16.72 -18.60 10.60
CA THR A 187 17.37 -19.56 11.49
C THR A 187 18.24 -18.88 12.51
N GLU A 188 19.05 -17.89 12.12
CA GLU A 188 19.84 -17.10 13.08
C GLU A 188 18.95 -16.45 14.14
N ASN A 189 17.85 -15.83 13.74
CA ASN A 189 16.91 -15.20 14.66
C ASN A 189 16.24 -16.21 15.60
N LEU A 190 15.97 -17.42 15.11
CA LEU A 190 15.39 -18.51 15.89
C LEU A 190 16.39 -19.05 16.92
N LEU A 191 17.65 -19.26 16.51
CA LEU A 191 18.73 -19.75 17.36
C LEU A 191 19.13 -18.71 18.41
N LYS A 192 19.31 -17.43 18.02
CA LYS A 192 19.66 -16.32 18.94
C LYS A 192 18.59 -16.07 20.00
N ARG A 193 17.31 -16.31 19.69
CA ARG A 193 16.20 -16.00 20.62
C ARG A 193 15.80 -17.16 21.53
N GLY A 194 16.25 -18.39 21.30
CA GLY A 194 15.84 -19.58 22.07
C GLY A 194 14.31 -19.82 22.09
N LYS A 195 13.54 -19.05 21.32
CA LYS A 195 12.08 -19.10 21.27
C LYS A 195 11.67 -20.06 20.19
N ILE A 196 11.74 -21.35 20.50
CA ILE A 196 11.00 -22.36 19.74
C ILE A 196 9.50 -22.01 19.88
N PRO A 197 8.78 -21.77 18.77
CA PRO A 197 7.36 -21.48 18.77
C PRO A 197 6.57 -22.57 19.52
N ALA A 198 5.55 -22.18 20.27
CA ALA A 198 4.80 -23.09 21.14
C ALA A 198 4.22 -24.32 20.40
N GLY A 199 3.83 -24.18 19.12
CA GLY A 199 3.34 -25.28 18.28
C GLY A 199 4.37 -26.37 17.98
N TYR A 200 5.67 -26.06 18.10
CA TYR A 200 6.77 -26.99 17.87
C TYR A 200 7.43 -27.49 19.15
N ARG A 201 7.04 -26.95 20.32
CA ARG A 201 7.49 -27.51 21.60
C ARG A 201 7.09 -28.98 21.72
N ARG A 202 5.88 -29.38 21.30
CA ARG A 202 5.45 -30.79 21.30
C ARG A 202 6.28 -31.66 20.37
N THR A 203 6.51 -31.24 19.12
CA THR A 203 7.31 -32.01 18.15
C THR A 203 8.79 -32.16 18.55
N ILE A 204 9.27 -31.31 19.47
CA ILE A 204 10.63 -31.29 19.99
C ILE A 204 10.75 -31.96 21.37
N LEU A 205 9.69 -31.95 22.18
CA LEU A 205 9.65 -32.48 23.55
C LEU A 205 8.99 -33.87 23.66
N ASP A 206 8.17 -34.29 22.69
CA ASP A 206 7.49 -35.59 22.69
C ASP A 206 8.41 -36.70 22.15
N ASP A 207 9.61 -36.81 22.73
CA ASP A 207 10.41 -38.04 22.65
C ASP A 207 10.22 -38.77 23.97
N GLU A 208 9.26 -39.71 24.01
CA GLU A 208 9.08 -40.60 25.17
C GLU A 208 10.35 -41.44 25.47
N ASN A 209 11.37 -41.41 24.59
CA ASN A 209 12.68 -42.04 24.78
C ASN A 209 13.85 -41.05 25.02
N ALA A 210 13.62 -39.73 25.11
CA ALA A 210 14.69 -38.82 25.49
C ALA A 210 14.90 -38.87 27.01
N GLU A 211 15.89 -39.64 27.45
CA GLU A 211 16.33 -39.73 28.86
C GLU A 211 16.69 -38.36 29.49
N ASN A 212 16.73 -37.28 28.70
CA ASN A 212 16.91 -35.92 29.18
C ASN A 212 16.18 -34.89 28.29
N PRO A 213 15.12 -34.21 28.77
CA PRO A 213 14.40 -33.17 28.01
C PRO A 213 15.24 -31.90 27.74
N ALA A 214 16.45 -31.82 28.30
CA ALA A 214 17.44 -30.77 28.03
C ALA A 214 18.51 -31.17 27.00
N ALA A 215 18.50 -32.40 26.47
CA ALA A 215 19.46 -32.82 25.46
C ALA A 215 19.21 -32.11 24.11
N PRO A 216 20.27 -31.62 23.42
CA PRO A 216 20.11 -30.97 22.12
C PRO A 216 19.51 -31.95 21.10
N LEU A 217 18.50 -31.48 20.35
CA LEU A 217 17.84 -32.24 19.28
C LEU A 217 18.85 -32.95 18.36
N SER A 218 18.59 -34.22 18.03
CA SER A 218 19.38 -34.94 17.03
C SER A 218 19.35 -34.20 15.69
N ARG A 219 20.46 -34.32 14.93
CA ARG A 219 20.67 -33.62 13.66
C ARG A 219 19.50 -33.77 12.68
N SER A 220 18.99 -34.99 12.52
CA SER A 220 17.84 -35.29 11.65
C SER A 220 16.54 -34.62 12.11
N ARG A 221 16.32 -34.48 13.43
CA ARG A 221 15.14 -33.79 13.98
C ARG A 221 15.21 -32.28 13.79
N LYS A 222 16.40 -31.67 13.93
CA LYS A 222 16.59 -30.22 13.65
C LYS A 222 16.21 -29.88 12.21
N LEU A 223 16.64 -30.70 11.26
CA LEU A 223 16.32 -30.53 9.84
C LEU A 223 14.83 -30.72 9.55
N ALA A 224 14.20 -31.76 10.11
CA ALA A 224 12.77 -31.99 9.98
C ALA A 224 11.94 -30.82 10.55
N PHE A 225 12.37 -30.28 11.69
CA PHE A 225 11.80 -29.09 12.30
C PHE A 225 11.93 -27.86 11.40
N LEU A 226 13.14 -27.53 10.93
CA LEU A 226 13.37 -26.37 10.05
C LEU A 226 12.56 -26.48 8.75
N ARG A 227 12.52 -27.67 8.14
CA ARG A 227 11.71 -27.95 6.94
C ARG A 227 10.23 -27.65 7.19
N SER A 228 9.69 -28.15 8.30
CA SER A 228 8.30 -27.92 8.69
C SER A 228 8.04 -26.43 8.95
N TRP A 229 8.94 -25.76 9.65
CA TRP A 229 8.86 -24.34 9.97
C TRP A 229 8.84 -23.47 8.71
N PHE A 230 9.77 -23.68 7.79
CA PHE A 230 9.82 -22.92 6.53
C PHE A 230 8.61 -23.14 5.63
N ARG A 231 8.04 -24.37 5.63
CA ARG A 231 6.77 -24.64 4.94
C ARG A 231 5.62 -23.82 5.53
N GLN A 232 5.53 -23.73 6.85
CA GLN A 232 4.50 -22.90 7.51
C GLN A 232 4.68 -21.41 7.24
N GLU A 233 5.93 -20.94 7.19
CA GLU A 233 6.27 -19.56 6.84
C GLU A 233 6.04 -19.25 5.33
N GLY A 234 5.80 -20.27 4.50
CA GLY A 234 5.39 -20.13 3.10
C GLY A 234 6.52 -20.15 2.08
N PHE A 235 7.70 -20.60 2.47
CA PHE A 235 8.81 -20.72 1.52
C PHE A 235 8.57 -21.89 0.53
N PRO A 236 9.05 -21.77 -0.72
CA PRO A 236 8.87 -22.83 -1.71
C PRO A 236 9.75 -24.04 -1.41
N ASN A 237 9.25 -25.25 -1.66
CA ASN A 237 9.94 -26.51 -1.32
C ASN A 237 11.35 -26.60 -1.90
N TYR A 238 11.55 -26.20 -3.17
CA TYR A 238 12.86 -26.27 -3.82
C TYR A 238 13.92 -25.43 -3.06
N ALA A 239 13.56 -24.23 -2.61
CA ALA A 239 14.47 -23.36 -1.86
C ALA A 239 14.73 -23.92 -0.45
N ILE A 240 13.71 -24.54 0.17
CA ILE A 240 13.87 -25.19 1.48
C ILE A 240 14.85 -26.35 1.36
N ASP A 241 14.68 -27.21 0.37
CA ASP A 241 15.55 -28.37 0.14
C ASP A 241 17.00 -27.91 -0.06
N ARG A 242 17.21 -26.93 -0.95
CA ARG A 242 18.53 -26.38 -1.24
C ARG A 242 19.19 -25.71 -0.03
N PHE A 243 18.43 -24.95 0.76
CA PHE A 243 18.93 -24.33 1.97
C PHE A 243 19.38 -25.37 3.00
N LEU A 244 18.59 -26.42 3.20
CA LEU A 244 18.93 -27.47 4.15
C LEU A 244 20.16 -28.26 3.71
N GLU A 245 20.32 -28.51 2.41
CA GLU A 245 21.54 -29.10 1.84
C GLU A 245 22.78 -28.23 2.09
N SER A 246 22.70 -26.92 1.79
CA SER A 246 23.83 -26.01 2.03
C SER A 246 24.16 -25.89 3.53
N TRP A 247 23.13 -25.84 4.37
CA TRP A 247 23.29 -25.76 5.83
C TRP A 247 23.89 -27.04 6.41
N GLU A 248 23.59 -28.21 5.83
CA GLU A 248 24.21 -29.47 6.22
C GLU A 248 25.70 -29.54 5.92
N ILE A 249 26.15 -28.91 4.83
CA ILE A 249 27.57 -28.85 4.42
C ILE A 249 28.32 -27.94 5.39
N GLU A 250 27.84 -26.72 5.63
CA GLU A 250 28.48 -25.75 6.52
C GLU A 250 28.66 -26.31 7.96
N ASN A 251 27.70 -27.08 8.48
CA ASN A 251 27.78 -27.69 9.82
C ASN A 251 28.48 -29.05 9.85
N LYS A 252 28.89 -29.63 8.71
CA LYS A 252 29.74 -30.84 8.68
C LYS A 252 31.21 -30.50 8.94
N ASP A 253 31.66 -29.31 8.55
CA ASP A 253 33.06 -28.90 8.68
C ASP A 253 33.41 -28.37 10.08
N GLU A 254 32.42 -28.14 10.96
CA GLU A 254 32.60 -27.71 12.35
C GLU A 254 32.57 -28.85 13.39
N SER A 255 32.35 -30.12 12.98
CA SER A 255 32.29 -31.31 13.86
C SER A 255 33.51 -32.21 13.70
#